data_AF-T1T5S5-F1
#
_entry.id   AF-T1T5S5-F1
#
_cell.length_a   1.000
_cell.length_b   1.000
_cell.length_c   1.000
_cell.angle_alpha   90.00
_cell.angle_beta   90.00
_cell.angle_gamma   90.00
#
_symmetry.space_group_name_H-M   'P 1'
#
loop_
_entity.id
_entity.type
_entity.pdbx_description
1 polymer ?
#
loop_
_entity_poly.entity_id
_entity_poly.type
_entity_poly.pdbx_seq_one_letter_code
_entity_poly.pdbx_strand_id
1 'polypeptide(L)'
;MISQLLTKNHLCWMFIFCISIFLFACNGGSSASQSAQPVSALVKSIYPSNNDTDIGIATPIIVTFNTNINESQISAKLVDINNPQIANNIDLNVSGSGSIYTFTPANGLLTNTTYQLTLRDVNVSTDNPTSISTTFSTQSNYTIFTTSGKYKGNLIGSTASAAAGADAICNADVGNPDTSKYYKAMLTASSERFACAADNVCGGLNSQDWVLQPYSGYYNVSNQLIQSSSGQSIFAFPLAIPFDIGDSNVWTGLTDNWGSSGDGDTCKAWTSSSGDKNGKCGRLGQTGVKSISNDKQDCNGDRRLYCVMQPTAVLVYPIMGSTTTDLSTAISVRFNMVGGVNSATVNTTTFSIIESSTNQVGQQITGTISASGSVFTFTPSAALKAGKTYYVNLSSGITSNNGVAITPMVLTFFTAGETKLIFVTQDSWWGDLQEVAKKAGLDYTTGVIGADSLCAVDSQCPAGKICKAIISDNDTRIACILSESGMPLCGSSYAKDWVLTPDTDYVNTSGVFLGTTNGVGIFNFLGGFQFTTPLSSSGKQWTGLAGNWTSVDKGTCEKWTKGDSGVNQLGGLLGYPDTVDYKSIGSGNAGGCSQYNYDNGFDKYCITDDIDGCSKRSLYCATQ
;
A
#
# COMPACT_ATOMS: atom_id res chain seq x y z
N MET A 1 -3.00 -64.84 62.50
CA MET A 1 -2.12 -65.96 62.86
C MET A 1 -1.22 -66.20 61.66
N ILE A 2 0.09 -65.94 61.61
CA ILE A 2 1.17 -65.67 62.58
C ILE A 2 2.19 -64.78 61.81
N SER A 3 2.51 -63.56 62.27
CA SER A 3 3.82 -63.11 62.82
C SER A 3 5.02 -63.35 61.86
N GLN A 4 5.90 -62.41 61.49
CA GLN A 4 6.55 -61.36 62.29
C GLN A 4 7.36 -60.41 61.38
N LEU A 5 7.54 -59.15 61.82
CA LEU A 5 8.44 -58.15 61.23
C LEU A 5 9.93 -58.50 61.45
N LEU A 6 10.84 -58.02 60.58
CA LEU A 6 11.94 -57.06 60.89
C LEU A 6 13.13 -57.10 59.89
N THR A 7 13.41 -55.91 59.31
CA THR A 7 14.72 -55.24 59.13
C THR A 7 15.78 -55.66 58.08
N LYS A 8 16.00 -54.70 57.16
CA LYS A 8 17.25 -54.02 56.76
C LYS A 8 18.43 -54.80 56.14
N ASN A 9 18.67 -54.42 54.87
CA ASN A 9 19.91 -53.87 54.30
C ASN A 9 21.18 -54.71 54.11
N HIS A 10 21.49 -54.81 52.81
CA HIS A 10 22.77 -54.62 52.12
C HIS A 10 23.82 -55.74 52.09
N LEU A 11 24.44 -55.78 50.89
CA LEU A 11 25.70 -56.38 50.47
C LEU A 11 25.69 -57.88 50.07
N CYS A 12 25.46 -58.08 48.77
CA CYS A 12 26.47 -58.53 47.80
C CYS A 12 27.51 -59.54 48.33
N TRP A 13 27.49 -60.79 47.83
CA TRP A 13 28.61 -61.30 47.03
C TRP A 13 28.36 -62.70 46.43
N MET A 14 29.08 -62.96 45.33
CA MET A 14 29.39 -64.24 44.69
C MET A 14 28.44 -64.77 43.62
N PHE A 15 28.89 -65.11 42.41
CA PHE A 15 30.14 -64.95 41.63
C PHE A 15 29.74 -65.48 40.22
N ILE A 16 30.10 -64.79 39.13
CA ILE A 16 31.09 -65.24 38.12
C ILE A 16 30.66 -66.52 37.36
N PHE A 17 30.61 -66.64 36.04
CA PHE A 17 31.10 -65.86 34.89
C PHE A 17 30.45 -66.49 33.65
N CYS A 18 30.10 -65.71 32.64
CA CYS A 18 30.22 -66.17 31.25
C CYS A 18 30.38 -64.92 30.37
N ILE A 19 31.55 -64.81 29.74
CA ILE A 19 31.94 -63.71 28.85
C ILE A 19 31.07 -63.74 27.58
N SER A 20 30.51 -62.59 27.19
CA SER A 20 30.08 -62.28 25.83
C SER A 20 30.34 -60.80 25.57
N ILE A 21 30.92 -60.52 24.41
CA ILE A 21 31.52 -59.26 24.00
C ILE A 21 30.48 -58.13 23.87
N PHE A 22 30.82 -56.95 24.42
CA PHE A 22 30.11 -55.70 24.22
C PHE A 22 30.34 -55.15 22.79
N LEU A 23 29.25 -54.82 22.10
CA LEU A 23 29.21 -53.74 21.12
C LEU A 23 28.05 -52.82 21.49
N PHE A 24 28.36 -51.54 21.67
CA PHE A 24 27.42 -50.48 22.01
C PHE A 24 26.34 -50.36 20.93
N ALA A 25 25.07 -50.54 21.30
CA ALA A 25 23.93 -50.08 20.52
C ALA A 25 23.28 -48.92 21.29
N CYS A 26 23.43 -47.71 20.77
CA CYS A 26 22.63 -46.56 21.17
C CYS A 26 21.15 -46.87 20.91
N ASN A 27 20.30 -46.77 21.94
CA ASN A 27 18.87 -46.64 21.75
C ASN A 27 18.60 -45.26 21.13
N GLY A 28 18.61 -45.22 19.79
CA GLY A 28 18.15 -44.07 19.01
C GLY A 28 16.64 -43.97 19.14
N GLY A 29 16.16 -43.22 20.14
CA GLY A 29 14.82 -42.68 20.11
C GLY A 29 14.71 -41.81 18.86
N SER A 30 14.01 -42.31 17.85
CA SER A 30 13.71 -41.55 16.65
C SER A 30 12.82 -40.38 17.06
N SER A 31 13.40 -39.19 17.16
CA SER A 31 12.64 -37.95 17.06
C SER A 31 11.91 -38.02 15.73
N ALA A 32 10.58 -38.21 15.75
CA ALA A 32 9.77 -38.01 14.57
C ALA A 32 10.05 -36.57 14.11
N SER A 33 10.76 -36.42 12.98
CA SER A 33 10.91 -35.14 12.32
C SER A 33 9.51 -34.67 11.96
N GLN A 34 9.01 -33.62 12.61
CA GLN A 34 7.86 -32.90 12.06
C GLN A 34 8.27 -32.45 10.67
N SER A 35 7.68 -33.05 9.64
CA SER A 35 7.82 -32.58 8.26
C SER A 35 7.35 -31.13 8.24
N ALA A 36 8.24 -30.19 7.99
CA ALA A 36 7.84 -28.80 7.72
C ALA A 36 6.84 -28.82 6.56
N GLN A 37 5.74 -28.06 6.69
CA GLN A 37 4.77 -27.95 5.60
C GLN A 37 5.45 -27.29 4.39
N PRO A 38 5.15 -27.72 3.15
CA PRO A 38 5.76 -27.12 1.97
C PRO A 38 5.36 -25.67 1.79
N VAL A 39 6.23 -24.84 1.20
CA VAL A 39 5.97 -23.40 0.93
C VAL A 39 4.63 -23.16 0.25
N SER A 40 4.22 -24.03 -0.67
CA SER A 40 2.93 -23.93 -1.36
C SER A 40 1.71 -24.09 -0.44
N ALA A 41 1.80 -24.90 0.62
CA ALA A 41 0.73 -25.07 1.61
C ALA A 41 0.66 -23.89 2.59
N LEU A 42 1.74 -23.13 2.69
CA LEU A 42 1.82 -21.96 3.57
C LEU A 42 1.34 -20.68 2.88
N VAL A 43 1.18 -20.65 1.55
CA VAL A 43 0.69 -19.45 0.86
C VAL A 43 -0.74 -19.12 1.28
N LYS A 44 -0.92 -17.91 1.81
CA LYS A 44 -2.21 -17.30 2.12
C LYS A 44 -2.81 -16.63 0.88
N SER A 45 -2.00 -15.82 0.19
CA SER A 45 -2.42 -15.10 -1.02
C SER A 45 -1.22 -14.76 -1.90
N ILE A 46 -1.50 -14.55 -3.19
CA ILE A 46 -0.54 -14.03 -4.17
C ILE A 46 -1.23 -12.92 -4.96
N TYR A 47 -0.55 -11.80 -5.17
CA TYR A 47 -0.91 -10.76 -6.12
C TYR A 47 0.26 -10.53 -7.09
N PRO A 48 0.05 -10.36 -8.40
CA PRO A 48 -1.16 -10.66 -9.15
C PRO A 48 -1.65 -12.10 -8.90
N SER A 49 -2.96 -12.22 -8.75
CA SER A 49 -3.63 -13.47 -8.47
C SER A 49 -3.88 -14.29 -9.73
N ASN A 50 -4.31 -15.54 -9.55
CA ASN A 50 -4.42 -16.45 -10.68
C ASN A 50 -5.45 -15.98 -11.69
N ASN A 51 -5.01 -15.91 -12.94
CA ASN A 51 -5.67 -15.37 -14.12
C ASN A 51 -5.92 -13.87 -14.13
N ASP A 52 -5.37 -13.08 -13.18
CA ASP A 52 -5.53 -11.63 -13.22
C ASP A 52 -5.10 -11.07 -14.59
N THR A 53 -5.89 -10.14 -15.10
CA THR A 53 -5.69 -9.51 -16.41
C THR A 53 -5.40 -8.03 -16.26
N ASP A 54 -4.78 -7.45 -17.29
CA ASP A 54 -4.53 -6.01 -17.36
C ASP A 54 -3.61 -5.48 -16.25
N ILE A 55 -2.68 -6.34 -15.81
CA ILE A 55 -1.70 -6.03 -14.77
C ILE A 55 -0.67 -5.02 -15.30
N GLY A 56 -0.43 -3.97 -14.52
CA GLY A 56 0.59 -2.97 -14.85
C GLY A 56 1.99 -3.60 -14.99
N ILE A 57 2.76 -3.18 -15.99
CA ILE A 57 4.07 -3.78 -16.28
C ILE A 57 5.13 -3.58 -15.19
N ALA A 58 4.91 -2.65 -14.26
CA ALA A 58 5.77 -2.41 -13.10
C ALA A 58 5.17 -2.97 -11.80
N THR A 59 4.09 -3.76 -11.88
CA THR A 59 3.40 -4.28 -10.70
C THR A 59 4.31 -5.27 -9.98
N PRO A 60 4.62 -5.05 -8.68
CA PRO A 60 5.35 -6.02 -7.90
C PRO A 60 4.47 -7.24 -7.61
N ILE A 61 5.11 -8.41 -7.51
CA ILE A 61 4.45 -9.63 -7.10
C ILE A 61 4.53 -9.72 -5.57
N ILE A 62 3.39 -9.77 -4.90
CA ILE A 62 3.29 -9.85 -3.43
C ILE A 62 2.79 -11.24 -3.06
N VAL A 63 3.52 -11.93 -2.20
CA VAL A 63 3.15 -13.22 -1.65
C VAL A 63 2.99 -13.09 -0.15
N THR A 64 1.82 -13.46 0.35
CA THR A 64 1.55 -13.56 1.79
C THR A 64 1.44 -15.02 2.19
N PHE A 65 2.02 -15.37 3.33
CA PHE A 65 2.02 -16.70 3.92
C PHE A 65 1.17 -16.71 5.19
N ASN A 66 0.68 -17.88 5.59
CA ASN A 66 -0.10 -18.08 6.81
C ASN A 66 0.78 -18.08 8.06
N THR A 67 2.08 -18.28 7.88
CA THR A 67 3.09 -18.31 8.94
C THR A 67 4.36 -17.65 8.45
N ASN A 68 5.21 -17.22 9.40
CA ASN A 68 6.54 -16.74 9.06
C ASN A 68 7.37 -17.80 8.36
N ILE A 69 8.03 -17.41 7.28
CA ILE A 69 9.03 -18.22 6.58
C ILE A 69 10.33 -17.42 6.46
N ASN A 70 11.45 -18.13 6.31
CA ASN A 70 12.74 -17.52 6.01
C ASN A 70 12.90 -17.36 4.50
N GLU A 71 13.54 -16.28 4.06
CA GLU A 71 13.78 -16.01 2.63
C GLU A 71 14.57 -17.14 1.96
N SER A 72 15.49 -17.77 2.70
CA SER A 72 16.26 -18.92 2.22
C SER A 72 15.42 -20.17 1.92
N GLN A 73 14.13 -20.19 2.30
CA GLN A 73 13.22 -21.30 2.02
C GLN A 73 12.48 -21.14 0.69
N ILE A 74 12.42 -19.93 0.11
CA ILE A 74 11.60 -19.63 -1.06
C ILE A 74 12.43 -19.46 -2.33
N SER A 75 11.97 -20.08 -3.42
CA SER A 75 12.45 -19.84 -4.76
C SER A 75 11.27 -19.39 -5.63
N ALA A 76 11.39 -18.19 -6.21
CA ALA A 76 10.43 -17.65 -7.16
C ALA A 76 11.01 -17.68 -8.58
N LYS A 77 10.20 -18.16 -9.53
CA LYS A 77 10.53 -18.13 -10.95
C LYS A 77 9.40 -17.43 -11.69
N LEU A 78 9.73 -16.43 -12.50
CA LEU A 78 8.79 -15.73 -13.37
C LEU A 78 9.16 -15.97 -14.83
N VAL A 79 8.21 -16.47 -15.62
CA VAL A 79 8.42 -16.78 -17.03
C VAL A 79 7.30 -16.25 -17.90
N ASP A 80 7.63 -15.74 -19.08
CA ASP A 80 6.68 -15.59 -20.18
C ASP A 80 6.30 -16.99 -20.70
N ILE A 81 5.02 -17.34 -20.64
CA ILE A 81 4.56 -18.68 -21.02
C ILE A 81 4.60 -18.92 -22.53
N ASN A 82 4.51 -17.86 -23.33
CA ASN A 82 4.44 -17.93 -24.79
C ASN A 82 5.83 -17.89 -25.43
N ASN A 83 6.82 -17.34 -24.72
CA ASN A 83 8.21 -17.35 -25.17
C ASN A 83 9.18 -17.87 -24.10
N PRO A 84 9.15 -19.19 -23.81
CA PRO A 84 10.05 -19.83 -22.87
C PRO A 84 11.51 -19.91 -23.37
N GLN A 85 11.87 -19.22 -24.46
CA GLN A 85 13.24 -19.17 -25.03
C GLN A 85 13.90 -17.78 -24.92
N ILE A 86 13.14 -16.72 -24.58
CA ILE A 86 13.69 -15.47 -23.98
C ILE A 86 14.07 -15.71 -22.49
N ALA A 87 13.92 -16.96 -22.04
CA ALA A 87 14.02 -17.45 -20.68
C ALA A 87 15.45 -17.59 -20.12
N ASN A 88 16.11 -16.47 -19.88
CA ASN A 88 16.63 -16.33 -18.52
C ASN A 88 15.44 -16.00 -17.63
N ASN A 89 15.38 -16.55 -16.41
CA ASN A 89 14.39 -16.15 -15.42
C ASN A 89 14.30 -14.62 -15.42
N ILE A 90 13.09 -14.05 -15.44
CA ILE A 90 13.03 -12.60 -15.23
C ILE A 90 13.60 -12.36 -13.86
N ASP A 91 14.66 -11.56 -13.79
CA ASP A 91 15.32 -11.27 -12.53
C ASP A 91 14.32 -10.58 -11.59
N LEU A 92 14.17 -11.17 -10.41
CA LEU A 92 13.29 -10.68 -9.35
C LEU A 92 14.15 -10.18 -8.20
N ASN A 93 13.98 -8.90 -7.86
CA ASN A 93 14.50 -8.37 -6.61
C ASN A 93 13.53 -8.76 -5.49
N VAL A 94 14.02 -9.55 -4.55
CA VAL A 94 13.23 -10.00 -3.39
C VAL A 94 13.43 -9.01 -2.25
N SER A 95 12.34 -8.60 -1.63
CA SER A 95 12.34 -7.85 -0.38
C SER A 95 11.19 -8.33 0.48
N GLY A 96 11.37 -8.38 1.79
CA GLY A 96 10.35 -8.89 2.69
C GLY A 96 10.96 -9.67 3.85
N SER A 97 10.09 -10.10 4.74
CA SER A 97 10.47 -10.88 5.92
C SER A 97 9.21 -11.43 6.59
N GLY A 98 9.35 -12.56 7.27
CA GLY A 98 8.24 -13.25 7.96
C GLY A 98 7.23 -13.80 6.98
N SER A 99 5.98 -13.35 6.98
CA SER A 99 4.95 -13.91 6.11
C SER A 99 4.70 -13.12 4.81
N ILE A 100 5.31 -11.95 4.59
CA ILE A 100 5.10 -11.17 3.36
C ILE A 100 6.40 -10.97 2.60
N TYR A 101 6.39 -11.38 1.34
CA TYR A 101 7.49 -11.22 0.39
C TYR A 101 7.03 -10.49 -0.86
N THR A 102 7.80 -9.49 -1.27
CA THR A 102 7.63 -8.72 -2.49
C THR A 102 8.73 -9.09 -3.48
N PHE A 103 8.34 -9.53 -4.66
CA PHE A 103 9.20 -9.85 -5.78
C PHE A 103 8.98 -8.79 -6.86
N THR A 104 9.94 -7.91 -7.01
CA THR A 104 9.88 -6.81 -7.99
C THR A 104 10.66 -7.21 -9.24
N PRO A 105 10.03 -7.24 -10.42
CA PRO A 105 10.76 -7.41 -11.68
C PRO A 105 11.89 -6.37 -11.80
N ALA A 106 13.11 -6.82 -12.06
CA ALA A 106 14.28 -5.93 -12.18
C ALA A 106 14.14 -4.95 -13.35
N ASN A 107 13.37 -5.34 -14.37
CA ASN A 107 12.96 -4.51 -15.49
C ASN A 107 11.44 -4.60 -15.65
N GLY A 108 10.83 -3.56 -16.24
CA GLY A 108 9.41 -3.58 -16.58
C GLY A 108 9.04 -4.78 -17.46
N LEU A 109 7.92 -5.42 -17.16
CA LEU A 109 7.40 -6.54 -17.91
C LEU A 109 6.96 -6.11 -19.32
N LEU A 110 6.87 -7.06 -20.25
CA LEU A 110 6.31 -6.81 -21.57
C LEU A 110 4.79 -6.68 -21.48
N THR A 111 4.19 -5.89 -22.37
CA THR A 111 2.74 -5.71 -22.48
C THR A 111 2.08 -6.82 -23.30
N ASN A 112 0.78 -7.06 -23.05
CA ASN A 112 0.02 -8.16 -23.65
C ASN A 112 0.71 -9.53 -23.51
N THR A 113 1.40 -9.74 -22.38
CA THR A 113 2.17 -10.95 -22.13
C THR A 113 1.60 -11.67 -20.92
N THR A 114 1.43 -12.98 -21.05
CA THR A 114 1.01 -13.82 -19.92
C THR A 114 2.25 -14.37 -19.23
N TYR A 115 2.38 -14.06 -17.96
CA TYR A 115 3.44 -14.54 -17.10
C TYR A 115 2.94 -15.64 -16.19
N GLN A 116 3.79 -16.63 -15.92
CA GLN A 116 3.60 -17.60 -14.86
C GLN A 116 4.64 -17.38 -13.78
N LEU A 117 4.17 -17.04 -12.59
CA LEU A 117 4.97 -17.13 -11.37
C LEU A 117 4.89 -18.58 -10.87
N THR A 118 6.04 -19.15 -10.51
CA THR A 118 6.09 -20.39 -9.75
C THR A 118 6.90 -20.20 -8.48
N LEU A 119 6.30 -20.51 -7.34
CA LEU A 119 6.94 -20.52 -6.03
C LEU A 119 7.21 -21.96 -5.59
N ARG A 120 8.41 -22.20 -5.07
CA ARG A 120 8.91 -23.52 -4.68
C ARG A 120 9.79 -23.41 -3.44
N ASP A 121 10.01 -24.54 -2.78
CA ASP A 121 11.05 -24.68 -1.76
C ASP A 121 12.46 -24.69 -2.40
N VAL A 122 13.46 -24.08 -1.74
CA VAL A 122 14.85 -24.01 -2.25
C VAL A 122 15.58 -25.37 -2.19
N ASN A 123 15.22 -26.26 -1.26
CA ASN A 123 16.07 -27.41 -0.86
C ASN A 123 15.47 -28.82 -1.02
N VAL A 124 14.49 -29.07 -1.88
CA VAL A 124 13.92 -30.43 -2.04
C VAL A 124 14.55 -31.15 -3.23
N SER A 125 15.53 -32.02 -2.98
CA SER A 125 15.95 -33.06 -3.92
C SER A 125 14.87 -34.14 -4.01
N THR A 126 14.23 -34.29 -5.19
CA THR A 126 13.48 -35.46 -5.71
C THR A 126 12.57 -36.20 -4.70
N ASP A 127 11.24 -36.02 -4.70
CA ASP A 127 10.34 -36.77 -5.60
C ASP A 127 8.98 -36.09 -5.91
N ASN A 128 8.70 -34.88 -5.38
CA ASN A 128 7.53 -34.08 -5.78
C ASN A 128 7.65 -32.68 -5.15
N PRO A 129 8.44 -31.73 -5.70
CA PRO A 129 8.47 -30.39 -5.15
C PRO A 129 7.09 -29.76 -5.32
N THR A 130 6.35 -29.66 -4.21
CA THR A 130 5.03 -29.03 -4.17
C THR A 130 5.17 -27.54 -4.42
N SER A 131 5.08 -27.14 -5.68
CA SER A 131 5.08 -25.75 -6.11
C SER A 131 3.65 -25.22 -6.22
N ILE A 132 3.49 -23.92 -5.97
CA ILE A 132 2.29 -23.19 -6.37
C ILE A 132 2.63 -22.32 -7.57
N SER A 133 1.75 -22.33 -8.57
CA SER A 133 1.86 -21.49 -9.76
C SER A 133 0.63 -20.61 -9.89
N THR A 134 0.86 -19.36 -10.26
CA THR A 134 -0.18 -18.40 -10.62
C THR A 134 0.17 -17.79 -11.97
N THR A 135 -0.84 -17.59 -12.82
CA THR A 135 -0.68 -16.89 -14.10
C THR A 135 -1.35 -15.53 -14.06
N PHE A 136 -0.77 -14.54 -14.72
CA PHE A 136 -1.42 -13.24 -14.92
C PHE A 136 -1.01 -12.65 -16.28
N SER A 137 -1.85 -11.79 -16.84
CA SER A 137 -1.58 -11.12 -18.12
C SER A 137 -1.39 -9.63 -17.92
N THR A 138 -0.33 -9.08 -18.51
CA THR A 138 -0.04 -7.66 -18.44
C THR A 138 -0.98 -6.83 -19.31
N GLN A 139 -1.10 -5.56 -18.95
CA GLN A 139 -1.84 -4.56 -19.70
C GLN A 139 -1.44 -4.47 -21.18
N SER A 140 -2.33 -3.90 -21.98
CA SER A 140 -1.98 -3.43 -23.32
C SER A 140 -1.05 -2.18 -23.28
N ASN A 141 -0.55 -1.74 -24.44
CA ASN A 141 0.21 -0.49 -24.55
C ASN A 141 -0.73 0.70 -24.37
N TYR A 142 -0.94 1.15 -23.14
CA TYR A 142 -1.72 2.35 -22.88
C TYR A 142 -1.03 3.56 -23.49
N THR A 143 -1.66 4.14 -24.51
CA THR A 143 -1.12 5.30 -25.21
C THR A 143 -1.53 6.60 -24.54
N ILE A 144 -0.58 7.51 -24.39
CA ILE A 144 -0.83 8.93 -24.16
C ILE A 144 -0.52 9.65 -25.46
N PHE A 145 -1.49 10.41 -25.96
CA PHE A 145 -1.30 11.28 -27.11
C PHE A 145 -1.70 12.70 -26.76
N THR A 146 -1.18 13.66 -27.53
CA THR A 146 -1.59 15.06 -27.42
C THR A 146 -2.58 15.37 -28.53
N THR A 147 -3.68 16.04 -28.20
CA THR A 147 -4.66 16.48 -29.21
C THR A 147 -4.00 17.25 -30.34
N SER A 148 -4.40 16.96 -31.58
CA SER A 148 -4.01 17.73 -32.76
C SER A 148 -4.68 19.12 -32.74
N GLY A 149 -5.93 19.18 -32.29
CA GLY A 149 -6.68 20.41 -32.05
C GLY A 149 -6.18 21.18 -30.83
N LYS A 150 -6.52 22.47 -30.80
CA LYS A 150 -6.28 23.35 -29.65
C LYS A 150 -7.61 23.93 -29.18
N TYR A 151 -7.74 24.14 -27.88
CA TYR A 151 -8.99 24.44 -27.20
C TYR A 151 -8.77 25.52 -26.14
N LYS A 152 -9.78 26.38 -25.98
CA LYS A 152 -9.86 27.36 -24.89
C LYS A 152 -10.15 26.66 -23.57
N GLY A 153 -10.10 27.41 -22.47
CA GLY A 153 -10.31 26.89 -21.11
C GLY A 153 -11.73 26.36 -20.82
N ASN A 154 -12.74 26.68 -21.64
CA ASN A 154 -14.08 26.09 -21.50
C ASN A 154 -14.14 24.75 -22.24
N LEU A 155 -14.04 23.65 -21.50
CA LEU A 155 -13.96 22.28 -22.02
C LEU A 155 -15.27 21.50 -21.90
N ILE A 156 -16.29 22.01 -21.17
CA ILE A 156 -17.53 21.26 -20.90
C ILE A 156 -18.38 20.97 -22.14
N GLY A 157 -18.38 21.88 -23.12
CA GLY A 157 -19.25 21.77 -24.30
C GLY A 157 -20.72 21.59 -23.93
N SER A 158 -21.38 20.58 -24.51
CA SER A 158 -22.76 20.19 -24.20
C SER A 158 -22.86 19.00 -23.23
N THR A 159 -21.76 18.65 -22.55
CA THR A 159 -21.72 17.49 -21.65
C THR A 159 -22.12 17.88 -20.21
N ALA A 160 -22.32 16.87 -19.36
CA ALA A 160 -22.75 17.06 -17.98
C ALA A 160 -21.66 17.58 -17.02
N SER A 161 -20.38 17.49 -17.41
CA SER A 161 -19.23 17.79 -16.55
C SER A 161 -18.02 18.19 -17.39
N ALA A 162 -17.14 19.05 -16.88
CA ALA A 162 -15.94 19.49 -17.61
C ALA A 162 -15.02 18.31 -17.99
N ALA A 163 -14.85 17.35 -17.09
CA ALA A 163 -14.08 16.13 -17.34
C ALA A 163 -14.63 15.33 -18.53
N ALA A 164 -15.95 15.10 -18.57
CA ALA A 164 -16.60 14.41 -19.69
C ALA A 164 -16.49 15.19 -21.02
N GLY A 165 -16.55 16.52 -20.98
CA GLY A 165 -16.34 17.35 -22.17
C GLY A 165 -14.91 17.27 -22.71
N ALA A 166 -13.91 17.30 -21.82
CA ALA A 166 -12.52 17.10 -22.19
C ALA A 166 -12.25 15.68 -22.72
N ASP A 167 -12.89 14.66 -22.15
CA ASP A 167 -12.83 13.29 -22.69
C ASP A 167 -13.46 13.20 -24.07
N ALA A 168 -14.60 13.84 -24.29
CA ALA A 168 -15.24 13.89 -25.60
C ALA A 168 -14.34 14.53 -26.66
N ILE A 169 -13.61 15.60 -26.27
CA ILE A 169 -12.56 16.20 -27.12
C ILE A 169 -11.49 15.17 -27.46
N CYS A 170 -10.95 14.45 -26.48
CA CYS A 170 -9.93 13.42 -26.72
C CYS A 170 -10.42 12.33 -27.69
N ASN A 171 -11.63 11.81 -27.48
CA ASN A 171 -12.15 10.72 -28.31
C ASN A 171 -12.54 11.17 -29.73
N ALA A 172 -12.88 12.45 -29.92
CA ALA A 172 -13.23 13.03 -31.22
C ALA A 172 -12.05 13.64 -31.98
N ASP A 173 -10.88 13.80 -31.34
CA ASP A 173 -9.70 14.42 -31.96
C ASP A 173 -9.17 13.55 -33.11
N VAL A 174 -8.83 14.18 -34.24
CA VAL A 174 -8.30 13.48 -35.42
C VAL A 174 -6.93 12.84 -35.18
N GLY A 175 -6.24 13.24 -34.11
CA GLY A 175 -4.99 12.65 -33.65
C GLY A 175 -5.16 11.45 -32.72
N ASN A 176 -6.40 11.02 -32.41
CA ASN A 176 -6.65 9.81 -31.63
C ASN A 176 -6.09 8.57 -32.37
N PRO A 177 -5.08 7.88 -31.82
CA PRO A 177 -4.38 6.80 -32.53
C PRO A 177 -5.17 5.49 -32.58
N ASP A 178 -6.18 5.29 -31.73
CA ASP A 178 -7.00 4.07 -31.70
C ASP A 178 -8.44 4.38 -31.27
N THR A 179 -9.32 4.60 -32.25
CA THR A 179 -10.73 4.91 -32.01
C THR A 179 -11.55 3.75 -31.43
N SER A 180 -10.97 2.55 -31.30
CA SER A 180 -11.59 1.43 -30.59
C SER A 180 -11.41 1.52 -29.07
N LYS A 181 -10.53 2.40 -28.59
CA LYS A 181 -10.22 2.60 -27.18
C LYS A 181 -10.79 3.91 -26.67
N TYR A 182 -11.14 3.92 -25.39
CA TYR A 182 -11.63 5.11 -24.72
C TYR A 182 -10.48 5.90 -24.13
N TYR A 183 -10.43 7.21 -24.41
CA TYR A 183 -9.42 8.12 -23.89
C TYR A 183 -10.02 9.10 -22.90
N LYS A 184 -9.25 9.46 -21.88
CA LYS A 184 -9.58 10.52 -20.94
C LYS A 184 -8.55 11.63 -20.96
N ALA A 185 -9.00 12.88 -20.81
CA ALA A 185 -8.09 14.01 -20.70
C ALA A 185 -7.35 13.99 -19.34
N MET A 186 -6.01 14.08 -19.35
CA MET A 186 -5.22 14.22 -18.13
C MET A 186 -5.24 15.66 -17.64
N LEU A 187 -6.29 15.99 -16.88
CA LEU A 187 -6.44 17.26 -16.19
C LEU A 187 -7.14 17.06 -14.85
N THR A 188 -7.05 18.05 -13.97
CA THR A 188 -7.84 18.11 -12.74
C THR A 188 -9.04 19.03 -12.90
N ALA A 189 -10.18 18.57 -12.40
CA ALA A 189 -11.37 19.36 -12.14
C ALA A 189 -11.81 18.97 -10.71
N SER A 190 -11.55 19.84 -9.73
CA SER A 190 -11.47 19.51 -8.28
C SER A 190 -12.58 18.63 -7.70
N SER A 191 -13.82 18.72 -8.19
CA SER A 191 -14.97 17.92 -7.73
C SER A 191 -15.34 16.73 -8.64
N GLU A 192 -14.71 16.62 -9.82
CA GLU A 192 -15.02 15.64 -10.85
C GLU A 192 -13.88 14.65 -11.08
N ARG A 193 -12.64 15.16 -11.14
CA ARG A 193 -11.42 14.43 -11.49
C ARG A 193 -10.18 15.00 -10.80
N PHE A 194 -9.45 14.17 -10.07
CA PHE A 194 -8.16 14.54 -9.49
C PHE A 194 -7.30 13.32 -9.20
N ALA A 195 -5.98 13.49 -9.26
CA ALA A 195 -5.01 12.46 -8.91
C ALA A 195 -4.84 12.32 -7.39
N CYS A 196 -4.92 13.44 -6.67
CA CYS A 196 -4.61 13.55 -5.26
C CYS A 196 -5.68 14.35 -4.51
N ALA A 197 -6.17 13.80 -3.41
CA ALA A 197 -7.12 14.45 -2.51
C ALA A 197 -6.45 15.51 -1.63
N ALA A 198 -5.14 15.36 -1.40
CA ALA A 198 -4.28 16.32 -0.70
C ALA A 198 -2.85 16.25 -1.26
N ASP A 199 -1.97 17.16 -0.84
CA ASP A 199 -0.58 17.22 -1.28
C ASP A 199 0.15 15.89 -1.00
N ASN A 200 0.64 15.25 -2.06
CA ASN A 200 1.27 13.93 -1.99
C ASN A 200 0.38 12.83 -1.38
N VAL A 201 -0.95 12.94 -1.49
CA VAL A 201 -1.90 11.88 -1.09
C VAL A 201 -2.71 11.51 -2.33
N CYS A 202 -2.16 10.61 -3.13
CA CYS A 202 -2.60 10.33 -4.50
C CYS A 202 -2.99 8.87 -4.73
N GLY A 203 -3.82 8.64 -5.75
CA GLY A 203 -4.23 7.30 -6.17
C GLY A 203 -5.16 6.62 -5.16
N GLY A 204 -5.55 5.39 -5.47
CA GLY A 204 -6.39 4.62 -4.57
C GLY A 204 -7.75 5.29 -4.31
N LEU A 205 -8.16 5.33 -3.03
CA LEU A 205 -9.33 6.08 -2.56
C LEU A 205 -9.10 7.60 -2.48
N ASN A 206 -7.85 8.05 -2.66
CA ASN A 206 -7.44 9.45 -2.63
C ASN A 206 -7.38 10.07 -4.03
N SER A 207 -7.98 9.41 -5.02
CA SER A 207 -8.17 9.94 -6.37
C SER A 207 -9.62 9.79 -6.78
N GLN A 208 -10.05 10.64 -7.72
CA GLN A 208 -11.39 10.57 -8.29
C GLN A 208 -11.28 10.62 -9.80
N ASP A 209 -11.92 9.66 -10.48
CA ASP A 209 -11.95 9.51 -11.93
C ASP A 209 -10.58 9.72 -12.61
N TRP A 210 -9.51 9.32 -11.94
CA TRP A 210 -8.16 9.59 -12.41
C TRP A 210 -7.78 8.70 -13.60
N VAL A 211 -6.93 9.25 -14.47
CA VAL A 211 -6.67 8.68 -15.80
C VAL A 211 -5.52 7.68 -15.83
N LEU A 212 -4.63 7.72 -14.85
CA LEU A 212 -3.55 6.76 -14.72
C LEU A 212 -3.99 5.66 -13.74
N GLN A 213 -3.55 4.44 -14.05
CA GLN A 213 -3.67 3.23 -13.23
C GLN A 213 -2.37 2.98 -12.47
N PRO A 214 -2.38 2.24 -11.35
CA PRO A 214 -1.18 1.98 -10.55
C PRO A 214 -0.22 1.03 -11.26
N TYR A 215 1.09 1.31 -11.17
CA TYR A 215 2.17 0.48 -11.74
C TYR A 215 2.09 0.21 -13.25
N SER A 216 1.35 1.05 -13.98
CA SER A 216 1.05 0.86 -15.39
C SER A 216 2.02 1.58 -16.30
N GLY A 217 2.40 0.94 -17.41
CA GLY A 217 3.26 1.53 -18.44
C GLY A 217 2.46 2.41 -19.40
N TYR A 218 2.96 3.60 -19.69
CA TYR A 218 2.34 4.52 -20.66
C TYR A 218 3.30 4.85 -21.79
N TYR A 219 2.78 4.83 -23.01
CA TYR A 219 3.56 4.93 -24.23
C TYR A 219 3.12 6.14 -25.05
N ASN A 220 4.04 6.77 -25.78
CA ASN A 220 3.66 7.77 -26.77
C ASN A 220 3.10 7.09 -28.04
N VAL A 221 2.62 7.89 -28.99
CA VAL A 221 2.10 7.39 -30.28
C VAL A 221 3.13 6.66 -31.15
N SER A 222 4.42 6.82 -30.86
CA SER A 222 5.53 6.10 -31.49
C SER A 222 5.88 4.80 -30.77
N ASN A 223 5.04 4.36 -29.82
CA ASN A 223 5.22 3.16 -29.02
C ASN A 223 6.49 3.15 -28.15
N GLN A 224 6.97 4.33 -27.75
CA GLN A 224 8.08 4.48 -26.81
C GLN A 224 7.52 4.69 -25.40
N LEU A 225 8.10 4.00 -24.41
CA LEU A 225 7.68 4.11 -23.02
C LEU A 225 7.98 5.51 -22.49
N ILE A 226 6.93 6.27 -22.14
CA ILE A 226 7.01 7.56 -21.44
C ILE A 226 7.51 7.32 -20.03
N GLN A 227 6.76 6.53 -19.27
CA GLN A 227 7.14 6.00 -17.97
C GLN A 227 6.09 4.99 -17.49
N SER A 228 6.45 4.20 -16.48
CA SER A 228 5.48 3.54 -15.62
C SER A 228 5.02 4.48 -14.49
N SER A 229 3.73 4.47 -14.19
CA SER A 229 3.19 5.12 -12.99
C SER A 229 3.63 4.38 -11.73
N SER A 230 3.65 5.09 -10.60
CA SER A 230 3.83 4.49 -9.28
C SER A 230 2.56 3.77 -8.82
N GLY A 231 2.59 3.13 -7.65
CA GLY A 231 1.38 2.60 -7.00
C GLY A 231 0.33 3.66 -6.68
N GLN A 232 0.72 4.94 -6.69
CA GLN A 232 -0.16 6.09 -6.46
C GLN A 232 -0.83 6.58 -7.76
N SER A 233 -0.63 5.85 -8.87
CA SER A 233 -1.18 6.22 -10.17
C SER A 233 -0.71 7.61 -10.65
N ILE A 234 0.54 7.97 -10.40
CA ILE A 234 1.19 9.20 -10.90
C ILE A 234 2.60 8.86 -11.39
N PHE A 235 3.20 9.72 -12.22
CA PHE A 235 4.62 9.53 -12.59
C PHE A 235 5.55 10.18 -11.57
N ALA A 236 6.64 9.49 -11.26
CA ALA A 236 7.82 10.13 -10.67
C ALA A 236 8.53 10.97 -11.75
N PHE A 237 9.09 12.11 -11.38
CA PHE A 237 9.88 12.94 -12.30
C PHE A 237 11.39 12.74 -12.07
N PRO A 238 12.22 12.85 -13.13
CA PRO A 238 11.84 13.14 -14.52
C PRO A 238 11.25 11.92 -15.26
N LEU A 239 10.36 12.20 -16.23
CA LEU A 239 9.87 11.22 -17.21
C LEU A 239 11.03 10.63 -18.03
N ALA A 240 10.93 9.38 -18.47
CA ALA A 240 11.96 8.76 -19.31
C ALA A 240 12.04 9.45 -20.69
N ILE A 241 10.88 9.82 -21.24
CA ILE A 241 10.74 10.71 -22.40
C ILE A 241 9.57 11.68 -22.15
N PRO A 242 9.51 12.85 -22.82
CA PRO A 242 8.36 13.73 -22.71
C PRO A 242 7.09 13.08 -23.26
N PHE A 243 5.92 13.59 -22.87
CA PHE A 243 4.63 13.13 -23.41
C PHE A 243 4.55 13.28 -24.94
N ASP A 244 5.16 14.34 -25.46
CA ASP A 244 5.24 14.64 -26.88
C ASP A 244 6.40 15.61 -27.14
N ILE A 245 6.69 15.91 -28.41
CA ILE A 245 7.72 16.87 -28.81
C ILE A 245 7.17 18.30 -28.94
N GLY A 246 8.05 19.28 -28.74
CA GLY A 246 7.77 20.71 -28.96
C GLY A 246 7.48 21.52 -27.69
N ASP A 247 7.17 22.80 -27.87
CA ASP A 247 7.12 23.78 -26.76
C ASP A 247 5.71 24.31 -26.45
N SER A 248 4.66 23.64 -26.95
CA SER A 248 3.29 24.09 -26.68
C SER A 248 2.89 23.84 -25.23
N ASN A 249 2.14 24.78 -24.67
CA ASN A 249 1.45 24.62 -23.40
C ASN A 249 0.23 23.69 -23.57
N VAL A 250 -0.05 22.89 -22.54
CA VAL A 250 -1.12 21.89 -22.49
C VAL A 250 -1.96 22.12 -21.25
N TRP A 251 -3.29 22.11 -21.36
CA TRP A 251 -4.15 22.26 -20.18
C TRP A 251 -4.03 21.04 -19.27
N THR A 252 -3.79 21.27 -17.98
CA THR A 252 -3.69 20.22 -16.97
C THR A 252 -4.39 20.63 -15.67
N GLY A 253 -4.24 21.88 -15.23
CA GLY A 253 -4.73 22.31 -13.92
C GLY A 253 -3.95 21.72 -12.74
N LEU A 254 -2.91 20.93 -12.99
CA LEU A 254 -2.18 20.18 -11.96
C LEU A 254 -1.13 21.06 -11.27
N THR A 255 -0.87 20.80 -9.99
CA THR A 255 0.32 21.31 -9.29
C THR A 255 1.55 20.49 -9.67
N ASP A 256 2.73 20.93 -9.22
CA ASP A 256 3.99 20.21 -9.43
C ASP A 256 4.06 18.84 -8.72
N ASN A 257 3.20 18.62 -7.73
CA ASN A 257 3.06 17.36 -6.99
C ASN A 257 1.76 16.60 -7.35
N TRP A 258 1.27 16.74 -8.59
CA TRP A 258 0.04 16.07 -9.09
C TRP A 258 -1.27 16.46 -8.39
N GLY A 259 -1.23 17.37 -7.43
CA GLY A 259 -2.42 17.90 -6.77
C GLY A 259 -3.26 18.80 -7.68
N SER A 260 -4.43 19.19 -7.19
CA SER A 260 -5.28 20.15 -7.89
C SER A 260 -4.83 21.58 -7.60
N SER A 261 -4.70 22.42 -8.63
CA SER A 261 -4.52 23.87 -8.43
C SER A 261 -5.81 24.59 -7.99
N GLY A 262 -6.90 23.84 -7.79
CA GLY A 262 -8.21 24.37 -7.41
C GLY A 262 -8.93 25.11 -8.54
N ASP A 263 -10.12 25.64 -8.24
CA ASP A 263 -11.00 26.22 -9.26
C ASP A 263 -10.49 27.56 -9.84
N GLY A 264 -9.59 28.23 -9.10
CA GLY A 264 -9.00 29.51 -9.51
C GLY A 264 -8.00 29.40 -10.67
N ASP A 265 -7.32 28.26 -10.78
CA ASP A 265 -6.27 27.99 -11.77
C ASP A 265 -6.64 26.85 -12.73
N THR A 266 -7.95 26.58 -12.88
CA THR A 266 -8.49 25.59 -13.81
C THR A 266 -9.51 26.23 -14.74
N CYS A 267 -9.38 27.52 -15.07
CA CYS A 267 -10.38 28.19 -15.91
C CYS A 267 -11.80 28.09 -15.37
N LYS A 268 -11.95 28.25 -14.04
CA LYS A 268 -13.22 28.06 -13.30
C LYS A 268 -13.75 26.63 -13.51
N ALA A 269 -12.97 25.63 -13.12
CA ALA A 269 -13.27 24.21 -13.35
C ALA A 269 -13.59 23.89 -14.82
N TRP A 270 -12.85 24.50 -15.73
CA TRP A 270 -12.91 24.39 -17.18
C TRP A 270 -14.27 24.76 -17.80
N THR A 271 -14.93 25.76 -17.20
CA THR A 271 -16.21 26.29 -17.68
C THR A 271 -16.12 27.70 -18.27
N SER A 272 -14.92 28.29 -18.31
CA SER A 272 -14.71 29.68 -18.75
C SER A 272 -13.65 29.78 -19.85
N SER A 273 -13.97 30.57 -20.88
CA SER A 273 -13.02 31.02 -21.92
C SER A 273 -12.64 32.50 -21.76
N SER A 274 -12.89 33.12 -20.59
CA SER A 274 -12.56 34.53 -20.35
C SER A 274 -11.05 34.73 -20.19
N GLY A 275 -10.51 35.81 -20.79
CA GLY A 275 -9.11 36.19 -20.65
C GLY A 275 -8.71 36.66 -19.25
N ASP A 276 -9.69 37.01 -18.40
CA ASP A 276 -9.45 37.43 -17.01
C ASP A 276 -9.34 36.24 -16.04
N LYS A 277 -9.45 35.01 -16.56
CA LYS A 277 -9.28 33.77 -15.81
C LYS A 277 -8.06 33.04 -16.32
N ASN A 278 -7.44 32.26 -15.44
CA ASN A 278 -6.25 31.51 -15.76
C ASN A 278 -6.45 30.00 -15.54
N GLY A 279 -5.73 29.22 -16.32
CA GLY A 279 -5.58 27.77 -16.17
C GLY A 279 -4.10 27.42 -16.00
N LYS A 280 -3.77 26.44 -15.17
CA LYS A 280 -2.42 25.89 -15.07
C LYS A 280 -2.15 24.96 -16.26
N CYS A 281 -0.96 25.10 -16.85
CA CYS A 281 -0.53 24.30 -17.99
C CYS A 281 0.73 23.48 -17.70
N GLY A 282 0.84 22.33 -18.36
CA GLY A 282 2.11 21.66 -18.63
C GLY A 282 2.76 22.12 -19.94
N ARG A 283 3.96 21.62 -20.24
CA ARG A 283 4.68 21.83 -21.52
C ARG A 283 5.11 20.49 -22.13
N LEU A 284 4.79 20.29 -23.41
CA LEU A 284 4.95 19.02 -24.14
C LEU A 284 6.37 18.41 -24.02
N GLY A 285 7.39 19.13 -24.47
CA GLY A 285 8.76 18.63 -24.58
C GLY A 285 9.57 18.61 -23.28
N GLN A 286 8.92 18.72 -22.13
CA GLN A 286 9.58 18.67 -20.82
C GLN A 286 9.44 17.27 -20.21
N THR A 287 10.47 16.83 -19.49
CA THR A 287 10.44 15.58 -18.70
C THR A 287 10.31 15.81 -17.20
N GLY A 288 10.65 17.01 -16.69
CA GLY A 288 10.47 17.35 -15.28
C GLY A 288 9.02 17.72 -14.93
N VAL A 289 8.82 18.25 -13.73
CA VAL A 289 7.50 18.73 -13.22
C VAL A 289 6.79 19.70 -14.18
N LYS A 290 7.55 20.47 -14.97
CA LYS A 290 7.02 21.40 -15.99
C LYS A 290 6.23 20.71 -17.10
N SER A 291 6.37 19.39 -17.27
CA SER A 291 5.57 18.59 -18.20
C SER A 291 4.08 18.65 -17.89
N ILE A 292 3.72 18.81 -16.60
CA ILE A 292 2.34 18.90 -16.12
C ILE A 292 2.02 20.24 -15.44
N SER A 293 3.00 20.92 -14.85
CA SER A 293 2.79 22.12 -14.04
C SER A 293 3.91 23.13 -14.27
N ASN A 294 3.66 24.06 -15.17
CA ASN A 294 4.60 25.11 -15.57
C ASN A 294 4.02 26.49 -15.23
N ASP A 295 3.35 27.15 -16.18
CA ASP A 295 2.87 28.51 -16.04
C ASP A 295 1.33 28.52 -16.03
N LYS A 296 0.76 29.58 -15.47
CA LYS A 296 -0.66 29.90 -15.63
C LYS A 296 -0.85 30.59 -16.98
N GLN A 297 -1.91 30.27 -17.70
CA GLN A 297 -2.22 30.82 -19.01
C GLN A 297 -3.67 31.33 -19.02
N ASP A 298 -3.94 32.38 -19.80
CA ASP A 298 -5.29 32.92 -19.93
C ASP A 298 -6.23 31.89 -20.57
N CYS A 299 -7.46 31.82 -20.09
CA CYS A 299 -8.41 30.80 -20.55
C CYS A 299 -8.99 31.06 -21.95
N ASN A 300 -8.70 32.22 -22.56
CA ASN A 300 -9.12 32.53 -23.91
C ASN A 300 -8.13 32.00 -24.97
N GLY A 301 -6.91 31.64 -24.56
CA GLY A 301 -5.88 31.07 -25.43
C GLY A 301 -6.12 29.61 -25.78
N ASP A 302 -5.82 29.24 -27.03
CA ASP A 302 -5.95 27.86 -27.51
C ASP A 302 -4.74 27.01 -27.06
N ARG A 303 -5.00 25.88 -26.40
CA ARG A 303 -4.00 24.92 -25.91
C ARG A 303 -4.42 23.49 -26.16
N ARG A 304 -3.46 22.56 -26.15
CA ARG A 304 -3.75 21.13 -26.36
C ARG A 304 -4.16 20.44 -25.07
N LEU A 305 -4.63 19.20 -25.17
CA LEU A 305 -4.86 18.29 -24.05
C LEU A 305 -3.97 17.06 -24.16
N TYR A 306 -3.53 16.51 -23.02
CA TYR A 306 -3.03 15.14 -22.95
C TYR A 306 -4.22 14.19 -22.84
N CYS A 307 -4.25 13.17 -23.69
CA CYS A 307 -5.31 12.18 -23.76
C CYS A 307 -4.74 10.80 -23.47
N VAL A 308 -5.29 10.14 -22.46
CA VAL A 308 -4.76 8.91 -21.87
C VAL A 308 -5.71 7.76 -22.13
N MET A 309 -5.22 6.73 -22.82
CA MET A 309 -5.95 5.49 -23.05
C MET A 309 -6.33 4.85 -21.71
N GLN A 310 -7.57 4.39 -21.60
CA GLN A 310 -8.08 3.75 -20.39
C GLN A 310 -8.15 2.21 -20.53
N PRO A 311 -8.02 1.47 -19.41
CA PRO A 311 -8.46 0.09 -19.30
C PRO A 311 -9.93 -0.05 -19.70
N THR A 312 -10.30 -1.15 -20.35
CA THR A 312 -11.71 -1.40 -20.74
C THR A 312 -12.63 -1.47 -19.52
N ALA A 313 -12.13 -2.04 -18.42
CA ALA A 313 -12.79 -2.03 -17.12
C ALA A 313 -11.77 -1.79 -16.00
N VAL A 314 -12.19 -1.10 -14.96
CA VAL A 314 -11.39 -0.83 -13.75
C VAL A 314 -12.20 -1.25 -12.53
N LEU A 315 -11.59 -2.03 -11.64
CA LEU A 315 -12.17 -2.32 -10.33
C LEU A 315 -11.94 -1.11 -9.42
N VAL A 316 -13.01 -0.34 -9.22
CA VAL A 316 -12.99 0.94 -8.50
C VAL A 316 -13.02 0.72 -6.99
N TYR A 317 -13.79 -0.27 -6.54
CA TYR A 317 -13.88 -0.60 -5.12
C TYR A 317 -14.34 -2.05 -4.90
N PRO A 318 -13.72 -2.82 -4.01
CA PRO A 318 -12.36 -2.62 -3.49
C PRO A 318 -11.37 -2.47 -4.64
N ILE A 319 -10.27 -1.75 -4.45
CA ILE A 319 -9.31 -1.50 -5.53
C ILE A 319 -8.62 -2.82 -5.91
N MET A 320 -8.28 -3.00 -7.19
CA MET A 320 -7.58 -4.20 -7.65
C MET A 320 -6.30 -4.43 -6.83
N GLY A 321 -6.12 -5.66 -6.36
CA GLY A 321 -5.00 -6.09 -5.51
C GLY A 321 -5.06 -5.59 -4.07
N SER A 322 -6.09 -4.83 -3.66
CA SER A 322 -6.22 -4.32 -2.30
C SER A 322 -6.94 -5.29 -1.36
N THR A 323 -6.71 -5.10 -0.06
CA THR A 323 -7.44 -5.80 1.01
C THR A 323 -8.52 -4.88 1.58
N THR A 324 -9.78 -5.34 1.60
CA THR A 324 -10.88 -4.64 2.27
C THR A 324 -11.19 -5.25 3.63
N THR A 325 -11.48 -4.41 4.62
CA THR A 325 -11.95 -4.81 5.96
C THR A 325 -13.46 -4.78 6.07
N ASP A 326 -14.15 -4.05 5.18
CA ASP A 326 -15.60 -4.04 5.09
C ASP A 326 -16.09 -5.30 4.38
N LEU A 327 -16.52 -6.28 5.17
CA LEU A 327 -17.08 -7.52 4.66
C LEU A 327 -18.48 -7.34 4.05
N SER A 328 -19.14 -6.20 4.27
CA SER A 328 -20.40 -5.84 3.62
C SER A 328 -20.22 -5.00 2.35
N THR A 329 -18.96 -4.80 1.94
CA THR A 329 -18.60 -3.93 0.82
C THR A 329 -19.32 -4.30 -0.48
N ALA A 330 -19.78 -3.27 -1.19
CA ALA A 330 -20.27 -3.40 -2.55
C ALA A 330 -19.12 -3.30 -3.54
N ILE A 331 -19.14 -4.15 -4.57
CA ILE A 331 -18.02 -4.29 -5.51
C ILE A 331 -18.36 -3.49 -6.78
N SER A 332 -17.61 -2.43 -7.04
CA SER A 332 -17.87 -1.46 -8.11
C SER A 332 -16.83 -1.55 -9.21
N VAL A 333 -17.30 -1.72 -10.45
CA VAL A 333 -16.49 -1.75 -11.67
C VAL A 333 -16.91 -0.59 -12.58
N ARG A 334 -15.94 0.17 -13.08
CA ARG A 334 -16.17 1.19 -14.12
C ARG A 334 -15.81 0.61 -15.48
N PHE A 335 -16.70 0.74 -16.46
CA PHE A 335 -16.41 0.40 -17.85
C PHE A 335 -16.04 1.64 -18.67
N ASN A 336 -14.87 1.65 -19.30
CA ASN A 336 -14.42 2.72 -20.20
C ASN A 336 -14.55 2.24 -21.66
N MET A 337 -15.79 2.21 -22.16
CA MET A 337 -16.09 1.76 -23.53
C MET A 337 -16.48 2.93 -24.42
N VAL A 338 -15.97 2.93 -25.66
CA VAL A 338 -16.42 3.86 -26.70
C VAL A 338 -17.91 3.64 -26.98
N GLY A 339 -18.69 4.72 -26.96
CA GLY A 339 -20.15 4.67 -27.09
C GLY A 339 -20.91 4.32 -25.81
N GLY A 340 -20.21 4.12 -24.69
CA GLY A 340 -20.80 3.72 -23.40
C GLY A 340 -21.17 2.24 -23.36
N VAL A 341 -21.33 1.71 -22.15
CA VAL A 341 -21.67 0.31 -21.90
C VAL A 341 -23.18 0.06 -22.02
N ASN A 342 -23.57 -1.05 -22.64
CA ASN A 342 -24.95 -1.49 -22.68
C ASN A 342 -25.33 -2.14 -21.35
N SER A 343 -26.09 -1.40 -20.54
CA SER A 343 -26.47 -1.81 -19.18
C SER A 343 -27.24 -3.14 -19.11
N ALA A 344 -28.00 -3.50 -20.13
CA ALA A 344 -28.74 -4.77 -20.17
C ALA A 344 -27.81 -6.00 -20.25
N THR A 345 -26.57 -5.80 -20.72
CA THR A 345 -25.57 -6.88 -20.84
C THR A 345 -24.74 -7.08 -19.58
N VAL A 346 -24.83 -6.18 -18.60
CA VAL A 346 -24.13 -6.30 -17.32
C VAL A 346 -25.10 -6.89 -16.29
N ASN A 347 -24.94 -8.17 -16.02
CA ASN A 347 -25.77 -8.91 -15.06
C ASN A 347 -24.90 -9.94 -14.33
N THR A 348 -25.45 -10.68 -13.38
CA THR A 348 -24.68 -11.59 -12.51
C THR A 348 -24.04 -12.78 -13.22
N THR A 349 -24.32 -12.98 -14.52
CA THR A 349 -23.65 -13.97 -15.36
C THR A 349 -22.44 -13.40 -16.09
N THR A 350 -22.44 -12.09 -16.38
CA THR A 350 -21.37 -11.40 -17.12
C THR A 350 -20.44 -10.59 -16.23
N PHE A 351 -20.92 -10.15 -15.07
CA PHE A 351 -20.17 -9.60 -13.95
C PHE A 351 -20.46 -10.48 -12.72
N SER A 352 -19.53 -11.38 -12.41
CA SER A 352 -19.68 -12.36 -11.32
C SER A 352 -18.52 -12.26 -10.32
N ILE A 353 -18.83 -12.56 -9.06
CA ILE A 353 -17.85 -12.57 -7.96
C ILE A 353 -17.62 -14.01 -7.53
N ILE A 354 -16.37 -14.45 -7.49
CA ILE A 354 -15.98 -15.81 -7.12
C ILE A 354 -15.11 -15.77 -5.85
N GLU A 355 -15.53 -16.44 -4.79
CA GLU A 355 -14.70 -16.68 -3.59
C GLU A 355 -13.65 -17.74 -3.89
N SER A 356 -12.40 -17.50 -3.48
CA SER A 356 -11.33 -18.49 -3.61
C SER A 356 -11.60 -19.75 -2.79
N SER A 357 -11.19 -20.89 -3.34
CA SER A 357 -11.26 -22.17 -2.65
C SER A 357 -9.95 -22.94 -2.82
N THR A 358 -9.54 -23.66 -1.77
CA THR A 358 -8.32 -24.49 -1.82
C THR A 358 -8.56 -25.69 -2.73
N ASN A 359 -7.80 -25.78 -3.82
CA ASN A 359 -7.79 -26.91 -4.77
C ASN A 359 -9.15 -27.23 -5.44
N GLN A 360 -10.06 -26.27 -5.53
CA GLN A 360 -11.33 -26.41 -6.25
C GLN A 360 -11.68 -25.14 -7.04
N VAL A 361 -12.67 -25.26 -7.93
CA VAL A 361 -13.28 -24.09 -8.58
C VAL A 361 -13.97 -23.26 -7.49
N GLY A 362 -13.64 -21.97 -7.42
CA GLY A 362 -14.20 -21.06 -6.42
C GLY A 362 -15.72 -20.98 -6.44
N GLN A 363 -16.32 -20.60 -5.33
CA GLN A 363 -17.78 -20.50 -5.21
C GLN A 363 -18.24 -19.13 -5.72
N GLN A 364 -19.22 -19.12 -6.64
CA GLN A 364 -19.86 -17.88 -7.05
C GLN A 364 -20.70 -17.29 -5.89
N ILE A 365 -20.48 -16.01 -5.61
CA ILE A 365 -21.23 -15.22 -4.65
C ILE A 365 -22.52 -14.71 -5.32
N THR A 366 -23.64 -14.86 -4.60
CA THR A 366 -24.94 -14.34 -5.00
C THR A 366 -25.06 -12.86 -4.64
N GLY A 367 -25.78 -12.08 -5.46
CA GLY A 367 -25.97 -10.66 -5.24
C GLY A 367 -26.82 -10.02 -6.34
N THR A 368 -26.89 -8.70 -6.31
CA THR A 368 -27.61 -7.87 -7.30
C THR A 368 -26.68 -6.85 -7.93
N ILE A 369 -26.97 -6.44 -9.17
CA ILE A 369 -26.22 -5.39 -9.85
C ILE A 369 -27.08 -4.14 -10.04
N SER A 370 -26.52 -2.99 -9.70
CA SER A 370 -27.08 -1.67 -10.00
C SER A 370 -26.10 -0.86 -10.85
N ALA A 371 -26.61 0.05 -11.67
CA ALA A 371 -25.80 0.92 -12.53
C ALA A 371 -25.96 2.39 -12.14
N SER A 372 -24.84 3.12 -12.17
CA SER A 372 -24.78 4.58 -12.06
C SER A 372 -23.84 5.10 -13.14
N GLY A 373 -24.41 5.47 -14.29
CA GLY A 373 -23.63 5.84 -15.48
C GLY A 373 -22.79 4.66 -15.99
N SER A 374 -21.47 4.83 -16.04
CA SER A 374 -20.51 3.79 -16.45
C SER A 374 -20.01 2.90 -15.31
N VAL A 375 -20.46 3.16 -14.07
CA VAL A 375 -20.08 2.37 -12.88
C VAL A 375 -21.20 1.40 -12.55
N PHE A 376 -20.85 0.12 -12.45
CA PHE A 376 -21.75 -0.96 -12.09
C PHE A 376 -21.31 -1.53 -10.75
N THR A 377 -22.27 -1.67 -9.84
CA THR A 377 -22.03 -2.09 -8.46
C THR A 377 -22.74 -3.40 -8.21
N PHE A 378 -21.97 -4.43 -7.88
CA PHE A 378 -22.45 -5.71 -7.38
C PHE A 378 -22.58 -5.62 -5.86
N THR A 379 -23.78 -5.83 -5.33
CA THR A 379 -24.06 -5.90 -3.91
C THR A 379 -24.24 -7.36 -3.50
N PRO A 380 -23.31 -7.94 -2.71
CA PRO A 380 -23.46 -9.30 -2.20
C PRO A 380 -24.74 -9.46 -1.37
N SER A 381 -25.44 -10.59 -1.51
CA SER A 381 -26.64 -10.89 -0.71
C SER A 381 -26.33 -11.26 0.75
N ALA A 382 -25.07 -11.57 1.03
CA ALA A 382 -24.54 -11.87 2.35
C ALA A 382 -23.13 -11.27 2.45
N ALA A 383 -22.70 -10.97 3.67
CA ALA A 383 -21.35 -10.47 3.91
C ALA A 383 -20.29 -11.45 3.37
N LEU A 384 -19.23 -10.90 2.80
CA LEU A 384 -18.03 -11.61 2.41
C LEU A 384 -17.37 -12.25 3.65
N LYS A 385 -16.61 -13.31 3.44
CA LYS A 385 -15.89 -14.01 4.51
C LYS A 385 -14.51 -13.38 4.69
N ALA A 386 -14.08 -13.22 5.94
CA ALA A 386 -12.75 -12.74 6.28
C ALA A 386 -11.63 -13.67 5.76
N GLY A 387 -10.47 -13.09 5.46
CA GLY A 387 -9.25 -13.83 5.07
C GLY A 387 -9.37 -14.57 3.73
N LYS A 388 -10.25 -14.13 2.84
CA LYS A 388 -10.48 -14.73 1.51
C LYS A 388 -9.99 -13.85 0.38
N THR A 389 -9.66 -14.50 -0.72
CA THR A 389 -9.43 -13.87 -2.02
C THR A 389 -10.73 -13.91 -2.82
N TYR A 390 -11.06 -12.83 -3.52
CA TYR A 390 -12.24 -12.72 -4.37
C TYR A 390 -11.85 -12.32 -5.78
N TYR A 391 -12.36 -13.05 -6.76
CA TYR A 391 -12.16 -12.78 -8.19
C TYR A 391 -13.41 -12.12 -8.77
N VAL A 392 -13.21 -11.03 -9.47
CA VAL A 392 -14.22 -10.32 -10.26
C VAL A 392 -14.05 -10.76 -11.70
N ASN A 393 -14.98 -11.58 -12.18
CA ASN A 393 -14.99 -12.09 -13.54
C ASN A 393 -15.92 -11.24 -14.41
N LEU A 394 -15.34 -10.62 -15.44
CA LEU A 394 -16.03 -9.85 -16.46
C LEU A 394 -15.93 -10.61 -17.79
N SER A 395 -17.06 -11.03 -18.36
CA SER A 395 -17.08 -11.83 -19.59
C SER A 395 -17.27 -10.99 -20.85
N SER A 396 -16.96 -11.56 -22.01
CA SER A 396 -17.22 -10.94 -23.32
C SER A 396 -18.71 -10.77 -23.64
N GLY A 397 -19.62 -11.25 -22.78
CA GLY A 397 -21.04 -10.94 -22.89
C GLY A 397 -21.36 -9.47 -22.61
N ILE A 398 -20.47 -8.74 -21.92
CA ILE A 398 -20.60 -7.29 -21.72
C ILE A 398 -20.23 -6.57 -23.02
N THR A 399 -21.14 -5.73 -23.52
CA THR A 399 -20.95 -5.00 -24.78
C THR A 399 -21.17 -3.50 -24.62
N SER A 400 -20.61 -2.69 -25.53
CA SER A 400 -20.98 -1.29 -25.66
C SER A 400 -22.37 -1.13 -26.27
N ASN A 401 -22.92 0.09 -26.24
CA ASN A 401 -24.17 0.42 -26.94
C ASN A 401 -24.08 0.19 -28.46
N ASN A 402 -22.86 0.10 -29.01
CA ASN A 402 -22.59 -0.20 -30.41
C ASN A 402 -22.37 -1.71 -30.68
N GLY A 403 -22.53 -2.57 -29.66
CA GLY A 403 -22.41 -4.03 -29.78
C GLY A 403 -20.97 -4.57 -29.76
N VAL A 404 -19.97 -3.75 -29.42
CA VAL A 404 -18.58 -4.21 -29.29
C VAL A 404 -18.39 -4.86 -27.92
N ALA A 405 -17.93 -6.10 -27.88
CA ALA A 405 -17.67 -6.84 -26.64
C ALA A 405 -16.37 -6.40 -25.95
N ILE A 406 -16.33 -6.51 -24.62
CA ILE A 406 -15.07 -6.40 -23.88
C ILE A 406 -14.18 -7.62 -24.11
N THR A 407 -12.87 -7.44 -23.99
CA THR A 407 -11.97 -8.56 -23.70
C THR A 407 -12.31 -9.08 -22.29
N PRO A 408 -12.46 -10.40 -22.08
CA PRO A 408 -12.70 -10.93 -20.74
C PRO A 408 -11.62 -10.50 -19.76
N MET A 409 -12.03 -10.15 -18.54
CA MET A 409 -11.12 -9.69 -17.48
C MET A 409 -11.37 -10.47 -16.20
N VAL A 410 -10.29 -10.74 -15.48
CA VAL A 410 -10.32 -11.23 -14.11
C VAL A 410 -9.55 -10.23 -13.27
N LEU A 411 -10.21 -9.69 -12.24
CA LEU A 411 -9.66 -8.69 -11.34
C LEU A 411 -9.77 -9.21 -9.91
N THR A 412 -8.71 -9.13 -9.13
CA THR A 412 -8.71 -9.68 -7.78
C THR A 412 -8.72 -8.60 -6.70
N PHE A 413 -9.40 -8.88 -5.59
CA PHE A 413 -9.21 -8.19 -4.31
C PHE A 413 -9.22 -9.20 -3.15
N PHE A 414 -8.81 -8.76 -1.96
CA PHE A 414 -8.70 -9.58 -0.76
C PHE A 414 -9.60 -9.05 0.35
N THR A 415 -9.95 -9.90 1.30
CA THR A 415 -10.61 -9.51 2.54
C THR A 415 -9.67 -9.72 3.71
N ALA A 416 -9.67 -8.77 4.63
CA ALA A 416 -8.81 -8.79 5.79
C ALA A 416 -9.06 -10.02 6.66
N GLY A 417 -8.01 -10.48 7.33
CA GLY A 417 -8.09 -11.52 8.34
C GLY A 417 -8.53 -10.96 9.69
N GLU A 418 -7.80 -11.32 10.76
CA GLU A 418 -7.91 -10.61 12.03
C GLU A 418 -7.37 -9.18 11.88
N THR A 419 -8.12 -8.18 12.35
CA THR A 419 -7.74 -6.76 12.28
C THR A 419 -7.42 -6.21 13.66
N LYS A 420 -6.44 -5.29 13.72
CA LYS A 420 -6.10 -4.53 14.93
C LYS A 420 -6.31 -3.02 14.69
N LEU A 421 -6.53 -2.25 15.74
CA LEU A 421 -6.78 -0.82 15.66
C LEU A 421 -5.47 -0.04 15.82
N ILE A 422 -5.26 1.01 15.02
CA ILE A 422 -4.34 2.13 15.31
C ILE A 422 -5.16 3.41 15.48
N PHE A 423 -4.81 4.22 16.46
CA PHE A 423 -5.42 5.54 16.68
C PHE A 423 -4.38 6.57 17.15
N VAL A 424 -4.74 7.84 17.04
CA VAL A 424 -3.96 8.98 17.57
C VAL A 424 -4.62 9.44 18.86
N THR A 425 -3.89 9.59 19.96
CA THR A 425 -4.48 10.06 21.23
C THR A 425 -5.16 11.43 21.09
N GLN A 426 -6.25 11.63 21.85
CA GLN A 426 -6.95 12.93 21.87
C GLN A 426 -6.13 14.01 22.58
N ASP A 427 -5.37 13.60 23.59
CA ASP A 427 -4.47 14.47 24.33
C ASP A 427 -3.07 14.52 23.72
N SER A 428 -2.31 15.52 24.12
CA SER A 428 -0.92 15.74 23.72
C SER A 428 -0.06 16.10 24.91
N TRP A 429 1.23 15.72 24.84
CA TRP A 429 2.17 15.84 25.96
C TRP A 429 3.56 16.29 25.54
N TRP A 430 4.32 16.80 26.51
CA TRP A 430 5.76 17.02 26.37
C TRP A 430 6.52 15.69 26.33
N GLY A 431 7.82 15.73 26.05
CA GLY A 431 8.65 14.52 25.87
C GLY A 431 8.82 13.65 27.13
N ASP A 432 8.47 14.14 28.33
CA ASP A 432 8.50 13.35 29.57
C ASP A 432 7.19 12.59 29.77
N LEU A 433 7.05 11.51 29.00
CA LEU A 433 5.86 10.66 29.05
C LEU A 433 5.80 9.86 30.35
N GLN A 434 6.94 9.63 31.02
CA GLN A 434 6.99 8.98 32.32
C GLN A 434 6.31 9.85 33.40
N GLU A 435 6.71 11.11 33.53
CA GLU A 435 6.22 11.99 34.58
C GLU A 435 4.75 12.37 34.37
N VAL A 436 4.34 12.55 33.10
CA VAL A 436 2.93 12.74 32.74
C VAL A 436 2.07 11.59 33.24
N ALA A 437 2.52 10.36 33.01
CA ALA A 437 1.78 9.17 33.42
C ALA A 437 1.76 9.01 34.96
N LYS A 438 2.86 9.32 35.67
CA LYS A 438 2.90 9.37 37.14
C LYS A 438 1.90 10.38 37.71
N LYS A 439 1.83 11.59 37.14
CA LYS A 439 0.87 12.63 37.54
C LYS A 439 -0.59 12.20 37.35
N ALA A 440 -0.85 11.27 36.43
CA ALA A 440 -2.16 10.65 36.24
C ALA A 440 -2.49 9.51 37.23
N GLY A 441 -1.61 9.24 38.21
CA GLY A 441 -1.82 8.24 39.26
C GLY A 441 -1.45 6.81 38.86
N LEU A 442 -0.56 6.69 37.88
CA LEU A 442 -0.24 5.43 37.24
C LEU A 442 1.25 5.03 37.47
N ASP A 443 1.56 3.74 37.70
CA ASP A 443 2.85 3.26 38.25
C ASP A 443 3.90 2.85 37.17
N TYR A 444 4.89 3.70 36.87
CA TYR A 444 5.81 3.49 35.72
C TYR A 444 7.29 3.82 35.93
N THR A 445 8.15 2.92 35.44
CA THR A 445 9.61 2.94 35.58
C THR A 445 10.37 3.50 34.37
N THR A 446 9.74 3.65 33.19
CA THR A 446 10.34 4.22 31.98
C THR A 446 9.36 5.09 31.18
N GLY A 447 9.88 5.93 30.27
CA GLY A 447 9.05 6.79 29.41
C GLY A 447 8.16 6.01 28.43
N VAL A 448 8.63 4.87 27.92
CA VAL A 448 7.86 3.97 27.04
C VAL A 448 6.64 3.39 27.75
N ILE A 449 6.79 2.93 29.00
CA ILE A 449 5.66 2.40 29.77
C ILE A 449 4.68 3.53 30.12
N GLY A 450 5.18 4.74 30.39
CA GLY A 450 4.33 5.93 30.52
C GLY A 450 3.50 6.18 29.26
N ALA A 451 4.10 6.09 28.07
CA ALA A 451 3.42 6.24 26.79
C ALA A 451 2.32 5.17 26.57
N ASP A 452 2.62 3.89 26.84
CA ASP A 452 1.62 2.80 26.75
C ASP A 452 0.41 3.06 27.62
N SER A 453 0.64 3.66 28.77
CA SER A 453 -0.39 3.85 29.77
C SER A 453 -1.32 5.00 29.42
N LEU A 454 -0.76 6.05 28.81
CA LEU A 454 -1.55 7.10 28.17
C LEU A 454 -2.40 6.53 27.03
N CYS A 455 -1.85 5.61 26.23
CA CYS A 455 -2.63 4.88 25.21
C CYS A 455 -3.74 4.02 25.82
N ALA A 456 -3.48 3.34 26.95
CA ALA A 456 -4.43 2.43 27.58
C ALA A 456 -5.63 3.16 28.20
N VAL A 457 -5.44 4.40 28.69
CA VAL A 457 -6.52 5.21 29.29
C VAL A 457 -7.18 6.18 28.30
N ASP A 458 -6.65 6.33 27.09
CA ASP A 458 -7.29 7.16 26.06
C ASP A 458 -8.65 6.59 25.68
N SER A 459 -9.64 7.48 25.53
CA SER A 459 -11.01 7.12 25.17
C SER A 459 -11.17 6.33 23.86
N GLN A 460 -10.17 6.37 22.97
CA GLN A 460 -10.15 5.62 21.72
C GLN A 460 -9.64 4.18 21.88
N CYS A 461 -9.04 3.83 23.02
CA CYS A 461 -8.71 2.44 23.30
C CYS A 461 -9.99 1.64 23.57
N PRO A 462 -10.32 0.59 22.78
CA PRO A 462 -11.56 -0.15 22.95
C PRO A 462 -11.62 -0.85 24.31
N ALA A 463 -12.80 -0.85 24.93
CA ALA A 463 -13.00 -1.47 26.24
C ALA A 463 -12.55 -2.95 26.25
N GLY A 464 -11.71 -3.32 27.23
CA GLY A 464 -11.18 -4.67 27.38
C GLY A 464 -10.02 -5.03 26.44
N LYS A 465 -9.52 -4.08 25.63
CA LYS A 465 -8.30 -4.24 24.85
C LYS A 465 -7.11 -3.64 25.57
N ILE A 466 -5.91 -4.10 25.19
CA ILE A 466 -4.65 -3.50 25.60
C ILE A 466 -4.19 -2.61 24.44
N CYS A 467 -3.90 -1.34 24.71
CA CYS A 467 -3.37 -0.40 23.73
C CYS A 467 -1.98 0.03 24.14
N LYS A 468 -1.01 -0.05 23.23
CA LYS A 468 0.39 0.34 23.45
C LYS A 468 0.79 1.44 22.48
N ALA A 469 1.73 2.29 22.89
CA ALA A 469 2.22 3.39 22.06
C ALA A 469 3.19 2.90 20.99
N ILE A 470 2.95 3.26 19.73
CA ILE A 470 3.88 3.05 18.61
C ILE A 470 4.99 4.10 18.71
N ILE A 471 5.95 3.83 19.59
CA ILE A 471 7.07 4.72 19.91
C ILE A 471 8.32 3.87 20.12
N SER A 472 9.51 4.44 19.93
CA SER A 472 10.79 3.81 20.20
C SER A 472 11.59 4.66 21.18
N ASP A 473 12.29 4.03 22.11
CA ASP A 473 13.32 4.66 22.94
C ASP A 473 14.74 4.20 22.59
N ASN A 474 14.87 3.40 21.52
CA ASN A 474 16.12 2.78 21.09
C ASN A 474 16.83 1.94 22.18
N ASP A 475 16.10 1.49 23.20
CA ASP A 475 16.62 0.65 24.28
C ASP A 475 15.63 -0.40 24.71
N THR A 476 14.54 -0.02 25.40
CA THR A 476 13.54 -0.96 25.89
C THR A 476 12.51 -1.32 24.82
N ARG A 477 12.27 -0.43 23.85
CA ARG A 477 11.44 -0.63 22.68
C ARG A 477 12.16 -0.19 21.41
N ILE A 478 12.35 -1.15 20.51
CA ILE A 478 13.06 -1.00 19.24
C ILE A 478 12.21 -1.60 18.13
N ALA A 479 12.00 -0.85 17.05
CA ALA A 479 11.35 -1.35 15.84
C ALA A 479 12.37 -2.02 14.91
N CYS A 480 13.36 -1.24 14.48
CA CYS A 480 14.47 -1.66 13.65
C CYS A 480 15.77 -0.97 14.11
N ILE A 481 16.91 -1.59 13.83
CA ILE A 481 18.24 -1.00 14.00
C ILE A 481 18.89 -0.76 12.63
N LEU A 482 19.94 0.07 12.57
CA LEU A 482 20.75 0.25 11.36
C LEU A 482 21.92 -0.74 11.34
N SER A 483 22.13 -1.42 10.20
CA SER A 483 23.37 -2.15 9.92
C SER A 483 24.55 -1.19 9.74
N GLU A 484 25.78 -1.73 9.78
CA GLU A 484 26.99 -0.98 9.44
C GLU A 484 26.96 -0.40 8.01
N SER A 485 26.22 -1.05 7.10
CA SER A 485 26.01 -0.61 5.72
C SER A 485 24.84 0.36 5.54
N GLY A 486 24.19 0.79 6.64
CA GLY A 486 23.07 1.73 6.60
C GLY A 486 21.73 1.13 6.21
N MET A 487 21.59 -0.20 6.23
CA MET A 487 20.32 -0.88 5.93
C MET A 487 19.52 -1.14 7.22
N PRO A 488 18.20 -0.89 7.23
CA PRO A 488 17.35 -1.24 8.37
C PRO A 488 17.27 -2.76 8.58
N LEU A 489 17.53 -3.20 9.81
CA LEU A 489 17.39 -4.57 10.28
C LEU A 489 16.22 -4.61 11.28
N CYS A 490 15.16 -5.32 10.91
CA CYS A 490 13.89 -5.35 11.63
C CYS A 490 13.49 -6.79 11.98
N GLY A 491 12.51 -6.97 12.87
CA GLY A 491 11.94 -8.28 13.18
C GLY A 491 12.48 -8.92 14.45
N SER A 492 12.07 -10.14 14.77
CA SER A 492 12.32 -10.77 16.08
C SER A 492 13.78 -10.82 16.53
N SER A 493 14.73 -10.75 15.60
CA SER A 493 16.17 -10.74 15.91
C SER A 493 16.72 -9.35 16.25
N TYR A 494 15.97 -8.28 15.98
CA TYR A 494 16.44 -6.89 16.08
C TYR A 494 15.46 -5.98 16.82
N ALA A 495 14.17 -6.25 16.70
CA ALA A 495 13.10 -5.57 17.39
C ALA A 495 13.05 -6.01 18.86
N LYS A 496 12.67 -5.10 19.75
CA LYS A 496 12.51 -5.34 21.19
C LYS A 496 11.21 -4.69 21.65
N ASP A 497 10.38 -5.45 22.37
CA ASP A 497 9.05 -5.03 22.83
C ASP A 497 8.22 -4.26 21.78
N TRP A 498 8.29 -4.70 20.52
CA TRP A 498 7.68 -3.97 19.43
C TRP A 498 6.16 -4.11 19.40
N VAL A 499 5.49 -3.02 19.07
CA VAL A 499 4.04 -2.81 19.31
C VAL A 499 3.18 -3.40 18.20
N LEU A 500 3.64 -3.26 16.96
CA LEU A 500 2.89 -3.71 15.80
C LEU A 500 3.18 -5.19 15.55
N THR A 501 2.10 -5.96 15.48
CA THR A 501 2.12 -7.39 15.17
C THR A 501 2.46 -7.62 13.71
N PRO A 502 3.30 -8.61 13.39
CA PRO A 502 3.52 -9.10 12.02
C PRO A 502 2.23 -9.43 11.29
N ASP A 503 2.19 -9.16 9.99
CA ASP A 503 1.18 -9.71 9.06
C ASP A 503 -0.27 -9.41 9.45
N THR A 504 -0.46 -8.24 10.06
CA THR A 504 -1.71 -7.85 10.69
C THR A 504 -2.29 -6.66 9.93
N ASP A 505 -3.56 -6.79 9.58
CA ASP A 505 -4.32 -5.70 9.00
C ASP A 505 -4.67 -4.70 10.11
N TYR A 506 -4.35 -3.43 9.91
CA TYR A 506 -4.71 -2.37 10.84
C TYR A 506 -5.82 -1.48 10.31
N VAL A 507 -6.72 -1.04 11.18
CA VAL A 507 -7.80 -0.09 10.89
C VAL A 507 -7.70 1.13 11.81
N ASN A 508 -8.32 2.25 11.42
CA ASN A 508 -8.50 3.40 12.32
C ASN A 508 -9.78 3.28 13.18
N THR A 509 -10.06 4.28 14.01
CA THR A 509 -11.23 4.30 14.93
C THR A 509 -12.57 4.31 14.21
N SER A 510 -12.60 4.64 12.92
CA SER A 510 -13.78 4.56 12.06
C SER A 510 -13.90 3.21 11.32
N GLY A 511 -12.98 2.27 11.58
CA GLY A 511 -12.93 0.97 10.90
C GLY A 511 -12.33 1.01 9.50
N VAL A 512 -11.81 2.17 9.05
CA VAL A 512 -11.17 2.31 7.74
C VAL A 512 -9.83 1.60 7.76
N PHE A 513 -9.59 0.74 6.77
CA PHE A 513 -8.33 0.02 6.60
C PHE A 513 -7.17 1.01 6.44
N LEU A 514 -6.15 0.87 7.29
CA LEU A 514 -4.92 1.64 7.20
C LEU A 514 -3.97 0.90 6.27
N GLY A 515 -3.52 -0.29 6.65
CA GLY A 515 -2.57 -1.06 5.88
C GLY A 515 -2.32 -2.41 6.53
N THR A 516 -1.47 -3.22 5.91
CA THR A 516 -1.01 -4.50 6.47
C THR A 516 0.46 -4.37 6.86
N THR A 517 0.81 -4.72 8.08
CA THR A 517 2.22 -4.84 8.46
C THR A 517 2.87 -6.03 7.75
N ASN A 518 4.15 -5.93 7.42
CA ASN A 518 4.92 -7.07 6.93
C ASN A 518 5.22 -8.06 8.08
N GLY A 519 5.96 -9.13 7.77
CA GLY A 519 6.25 -10.17 8.74
C GLY A 519 7.26 -9.82 9.83
N VAL A 520 7.73 -8.56 9.87
CA VAL A 520 8.49 -8.00 11.00
C VAL A 520 7.71 -6.98 11.80
N GLY A 521 6.41 -6.83 11.50
CA GLY A 521 5.51 -5.97 12.25
C GLY A 521 5.67 -4.49 11.91
N ILE A 522 6.08 -4.12 10.69
CA ILE A 522 6.13 -2.71 10.27
C ILE A 522 5.38 -2.50 8.96
N PHE A 523 4.92 -1.28 8.68
CA PHE A 523 4.38 -0.94 7.37
C PHE A 523 5.53 -0.73 6.37
N ASN A 524 5.53 -1.45 5.24
CA ASN A 524 6.60 -1.37 4.26
C ASN A 524 6.51 -0.12 3.35
N PHE A 525 7.01 1.02 3.82
CA PHE A 525 6.99 2.26 3.02
C PHE A 525 7.98 2.29 1.84
N LEU A 526 8.85 1.29 1.69
CA LEU A 526 9.83 1.22 0.59
C LEU A 526 9.17 0.96 -0.79
N GLY A 527 7.91 0.52 -0.81
CA GLY A 527 7.10 0.33 -2.03
C GLY A 527 6.10 1.45 -2.34
N GLY A 528 6.07 2.52 -1.55
CA GLY A 528 5.08 3.60 -1.63
C GLY A 528 4.21 3.74 -0.37
N PHE A 529 2.96 4.22 -0.53
CA PHE A 529 2.02 4.34 0.58
C PHE A 529 1.60 2.97 1.10
N GLN A 530 1.66 2.78 2.41
CA GLN A 530 1.07 1.62 3.06
C GLN A 530 -0.22 1.98 3.78
N PHE A 531 -0.41 3.26 4.10
CA PHE A 531 -1.67 3.75 4.62
C PHE A 531 -2.63 4.13 3.49
N THR A 532 -3.82 3.57 3.48
CA THR A 532 -4.84 3.94 2.47
C THR A 532 -5.52 5.27 2.79
N THR A 533 -5.42 5.72 4.04
CA THR A 533 -5.93 6.99 4.57
C THR A 533 -4.97 7.51 5.65
N PRO A 534 -4.85 8.84 5.82
CA PRO A 534 -4.15 9.41 6.96
C PRO A 534 -4.71 8.92 8.30
N LEU A 535 -3.87 8.88 9.33
CA LEU A 535 -4.21 8.51 10.71
C LEU A 535 -4.96 9.63 11.44
N SER A 536 -4.75 10.89 11.06
CA SER A 536 -5.46 12.08 11.54
C SER A 536 -5.39 13.17 10.46
N SER A 537 -6.30 14.14 10.48
CA SER A 537 -6.31 15.25 9.53
C SER A 537 -5.25 16.33 9.80
N SER A 538 -4.59 16.29 10.97
CA SER A 538 -3.52 17.21 11.34
C SER A 538 -2.78 16.72 12.60
N GLY A 539 -1.65 17.37 12.91
CA GLY A 539 -0.92 17.17 14.16
C GLY A 539 0.48 16.61 13.93
N LYS A 540 1.17 16.27 15.02
CA LYS A 540 2.50 15.66 15.03
C LYS A 540 2.57 14.70 16.19
N GLN A 541 3.15 13.52 15.99
CA GLN A 541 3.21 12.46 17.00
C GLN A 541 4.64 12.17 17.41
N TRP A 542 4.84 11.89 18.69
CA TRP A 542 6.11 11.34 19.15
C TRP A 542 6.27 9.90 18.64
N THR A 543 7.37 9.62 17.96
CA THR A 543 7.67 8.27 17.47
C THR A 543 9.06 7.80 17.87
N GLY A 544 10.08 8.68 17.83
CA GLY A 544 11.47 8.24 18.01
C GLY A 544 11.99 7.37 16.86
N LEU A 545 11.30 7.42 15.72
CA LEU A 545 11.54 6.58 14.56
C LEU A 545 11.91 7.43 13.34
N ALA A 546 12.85 6.94 12.55
CA ALA A 546 13.06 7.42 11.18
C ALA A 546 11.98 6.83 10.24
N GLY A 547 11.83 7.42 9.05
CA GLY A 547 10.83 6.98 8.06
C GLY A 547 10.92 5.52 7.63
N ASN A 548 12.09 4.91 7.77
CA ASN A 548 12.34 3.50 7.49
C ASN A 548 12.17 2.60 8.73
N TRP A 549 11.47 3.06 9.77
CA TRP A 549 11.27 2.38 11.07
C TRP A 549 12.52 2.21 11.92
N THR A 550 13.65 2.81 11.56
CA THR A 550 14.84 2.74 12.42
C THR A 550 14.62 3.53 13.71
N SER A 551 14.94 2.90 14.84
CA SER A 551 14.99 3.50 16.17
C SER A 551 16.20 4.42 16.29
N VAL A 552 16.01 5.69 16.69
CA VAL A 552 17.08 6.69 16.72
C VAL A 552 17.28 7.23 18.13
N ASP A 553 18.41 6.91 18.76
CA ASP A 553 18.73 7.29 20.15
C ASP A 553 18.52 8.79 20.45
N LYS A 554 19.11 9.67 19.62
CA LYS A 554 19.06 11.14 19.78
C LYS A 554 17.68 11.76 19.52
N GLY A 555 16.71 10.95 19.09
CA GLY A 555 15.37 11.38 18.70
C GLY A 555 14.29 11.01 19.70
N THR A 556 14.63 10.78 20.97
CA THR A 556 13.71 10.16 21.95
C THR A 556 13.44 11.00 23.19
N CYS A 557 13.84 12.28 23.23
CA CYS A 557 13.73 13.09 24.45
C CYS A 557 14.35 12.40 25.68
N GLU A 558 15.56 11.83 25.49
CA GLU A 558 16.21 10.95 26.48
C GLU A 558 15.29 9.83 26.95
N LYS A 559 14.92 8.92 26.03
CA LYS A 559 14.04 7.77 26.31
C LYS A 559 12.69 8.16 26.92
N TRP A 560 12.19 9.32 26.52
CA TRP A 560 10.90 9.90 26.89
C TRP A 560 10.78 10.23 28.39
N THR A 561 11.88 10.67 28.98
CA THR A 561 11.98 11.04 30.41
C THR A 561 12.33 12.52 30.63
N LYS A 562 12.33 13.32 29.56
CA LYS A 562 12.61 14.77 29.61
C LYS A 562 11.56 15.58 28.87
N GLY A 563 11.00 16.57 29.56
CA GLY A 563 9.84 17.32 29.12
C GLY A 563 9.22 18.13 30.27
N ASP A 564 8.31 19.04 29.93
CA ASP A 564 7.50 19.87 30.85
C ASP A 564 8.29 20.88 31.73
N SER A 565 9.40 20.49 32.36
CA SER A 565 10.15 21.33 33.29
C SER A 565 11.63 21.45 32.93
N GLY A 566 11.97 22.50 32.19
CA GLY A 566 13.37 22.87 31.96
C GLY A 566 13.58 23.62 30.67
N VAL A 567 14.82 24.07 30.52
CA VAL A 567 15.37 24.52 29.23
C VAL A 567 16.30 23.42 28.76
N ASN A 568 15.98 22.81 27.62
CA ASN A 568 16.88 21.87 26.97
C ASN A 568 16.72 21.92 25.46
N GLN A 569 17.81 21.59 24.77
CA GLN A 569 17.86 21.54 23.30
C GLN A 569 17.62 20.11 22.79
N LEU A 570 16.90 19.29 23.56
CA LEU A 570 16.59 17.92 23.19
C LEU A 570 15.43 17.90 22.19
N GLY A 571 15.54 17.00 21.21
CA GLY A 571 14.53 16.75 20.19
C GLY A 571 13.96 15.34 20.28
N GLY A 572 12.66 15.21 20.02
CA GLY A 572 12.02 13.94 19.74
C GLY A 572 11.65 13.85 18.26
N LEU A 573 11.87 12.70 17.62
CA LEU A 573 11.46 12.51 16.22
C LEU A 573 9.95 12.43 16.09
N LEU A 574 9.46 12.99 14.99
CA LEU A 574 8.05 13.19 14.73
C LEU A 574 7.53 12.35 13.56
N GLY A 575 6.34 11.77 13.75
CA GLY A 575 5.47 11.31 12.68
C GLY A 575 4.40 12.35 12.34
N TYR A 576 3.98 12.41 11.08
CA TYR A 576 2.97 13.35 10.55
C TYR A 576 1.71 12.59 10.15
N PRO A 577 0.64 12.62 10.96
CA PRO A 577 -0.48 11.68 10.86
C PRO A 577 -1.40 11.98 9.68
N ASP A 578 -1.22 13.15 9.06
CA ASP A 578 -1.91 13.67 7.88
C ASP A 578 -1.28 13.16 6.56
N THR A 579 -0.18 12.42 6.63
CA THR A 579 0.41 11.74 5.48
C THR A 579 0.08 10.25 5.48
N VAL A 580 0.37 9.59 4.36
CA VAL A 580 0.14 8.15 4.14
C VAL A 580 1.42 7.39 3.72
N ASP A 581 2.54 8.11 3.68
CA ASP A 581 3.88 7.61 3.36
C ASP A 581 4.71 7.40 4.63
N TYR A 582 6.01 7.19 4.45
CA TYR A 582 6.97 7.03 5.53
C TYR A 582 6.96 8.18 6.55
N LYS A 583 6.55 9.39 6.15
CA LYS A 583 6.51 10.56 7.03
C LYS A 583 5.44 10.42 8.11
N SER A 584 4.45 9.55 7.89
CA SER A 584 3.46 9.17 8.90
C SER A 584 4.13 8.71 10.18
N ILE A 585 5.24 7.99 10.06
CA ILE A 585 5.97 7.40 11.18
C ILE A 585 7.25 8.17 11.50
N GLY A 586 7.98 8.63 10.48
CA GLY A 586 9.23 9.37 10.67
C GLY A 586 9.43 10.41 9.58
N SER A 587 9.07 11.66 9.88
CA SER A 587 9.20 12.81 8.98
C SER A 587 10.65 13.23 8.71
N GLY A 588 11.59 12.80 9.56
CA GLY A 588 12.97 13.31 9.59
C GLY A 588 13.12 14.60 10.40
N ASN A 589 12.02 15.18 10.86
CA ASN A 589 12.02 16.37 11.70
C ASN A 589 11.90 15.99 13.19
N ALA A 590 12.46 16.84 14.05
CA ALA A 590 12.39 16.69 15.50
C ALA A 590 11.69 17.88 16.15
N GLY A 591 10.83 17.61 17.13
CA GLY A 591 10.16 18.63 17.96
C GLY A 591 10.85 18.79 19.31
N GLY A 592 10.77 19.99 19.90
CA GLY A 592 11.34 20.26 21.22
C GLY A 592 10.64 19.48 22.33
N CYS A 593 11.43 18.82 23.17
CA CYS A 593 10.90 17.95 24.22
C CYS A 593 10.23 18.70 25.37
N SER A 594 10.62 19.96 25.60
CA SER A 594 10.15 20.83 26.70
C SER A 594 9.57 22.13 26.20
N GLN A 595 8.91 22.88 27.08
CA GLN A 595 8.32 24.19 26.75
C GLN A 595 9.33 25.22 26.25
N TYR A 596 10.58 25.11 26.70
CA TYR A 596 11.65 26.05 26.36
C TYR A 596 12.92 25.29 25.96
N ASN A 597 13.65 25.84 24.99
CA ASN A 597 14.95 25.31 24.55
C ASN A 597 16.10 26.31 24.70
N TYR A 598 15.79 27.55 25.11
CA TYR A 598 16.78 28.55 25.44
C TYR A 598 16.44 29.29 26.75
N ASP A 599 17.49 29.62 27.51
CA ASP A 599 17.46 30.46 28.73
C ASP A 599 18.60 31.48 28.63
N ASN A 600 18.27 32.79 28.66
CA ASN A 600 19.28 33.86 28.68
C ASN A 600 19.64 34.33 30.11
N GLY A 601 19.09 33.67 31.14
CA GLY A 601 19.22 34.05 32.55
C GLY A 601 18.14 35.03 33.05
N PHE A 602 17.33 35.60 32.15
CA PHE A 602 16.23 36.52 32.46
C PHE A 602 14.88 35.94 32.05
N ASP A 603 14.81 35.37 30.85
CA ASP A 603 13.62 34.79 30.24
C ASP A 603 13.96 33.45 29.58
N LYS A 604 12.94 32.59 29.49
CA LYS A 604 12.99 31.31 28.80
C LYS A 604 12.13 31.38 27.55
N TYR A 605 12.65 30.89 26.45
CA TYR A 605 11.96 30.94 25.17
C TYR A 605 12.16 29.67 24.36
N CYS A 606 11.30 29.52 23.35
CA CYS A 606 11.42 28.50 22.34
C CYS A 606 11.93 29.13 21.04
N ILE A 607 13.13 28.75 20.63
CA ILE A 607 13.69 29.05 19.32
C ILE A 607 13.29 27.94 18.34
N THR A 608 12.81 28.30 17.15
CA THR A 608 12.26 27.36 16.17
C THR A 608 13.17 27.08 14.98
N ASP A 609 14.38 27.65 14.96
CA ASP A 609 15.23 27.66 13.76
C ASP A 609 15.83 26.26 13.45
N ASP A 610 16.02 25.42 14.48
CA ASP A 610 16.65 24.09 14.36
C ASP A 610 15.74 22.91 14.76
N ILE A 611 14.56 23.19 15.33
CA ILE A 611 13.58 22.19 15.76
C ILE A 611 12.18 22.65 15.42
N ASP A 612 11.29 21.69 15.18
CA ASP A 612 9.90 21.90 14.77
C ASP A 612 8.98 22.36 15.93
N GLY A 613 9.42 23.43 16.60
CA GLY A 613 8.79 24.09 17.73
C GLY A 613 8.80 23.32 19.06
N CYS A 614 8.54 24.07 20.14
CA CYS A 614 8.34 23.56 21.49
C CYS A 614 6.84 23.49 21.75
N SER A 615 6.21 22.40 21.36
CA SER A 615 4.80 22.18 21.66
C SER A 615 4.55 20.71 21.97
N LYS A 616 3.46 20.45 22.68
CA LYS A 616 3.00 19.11 23.02
C LYS A 616 2.68 18.31 21.74
N ARG A 617 2.82 16.98 21.80
CA ARG A 617 2.57 16.06 20.70
C ARG A 617 1.72 14.89 21.18
N SER A 618 0.87 14.37 20.31
CA SER A 618 0.05 13.18 20.58
C SER A 618 0.87 11.91 20.40
N LEU A 619 0.28 10.75 20.72
CA LEU A 619 0.88 9.44 20.49
C LEU A 619 0.09 8.67 19.44
N TYR A 620 0.78 7.85 18.67
CA TYR A 620 0.15 6.73 17.98
C TYR A 620 -0.01 5.57 18.96
N CYS A 621 -1.16 4.94 18.97
CA CYS A 621 -1.47 3.80 19.80
C CYS A 621 -2.01 2.66 18.94
N ALA A 622 -1.65 1.42 19.26
CA ALA A 622 -2.19 0.23 18.60
C ALA A 622 -2.74 -0.78 19.61
N THR A 623 -3.85 -1.42 19.28
CA THR A 623 -4.35 -2.56 20.06
C THR A 623 -3.42 -3.76 19.90
N GLN A 624 -3.19 -4.48 20.99
CA GLN A 624 -2.36 -5.69 21.04
C GLN A 624 -3.14 -6.96 20.74
#